data_AF-A0A0F9I2Y3-F1
#
_entry.id   AF-A0A0F9I2Y3-F1
#
_cell.length_a   1.000
_cell.length_b   1.000
_cell.length_c   1.000
_cell.angle_alpha   90.00
_cell.angle_beta   90.00
_cell.angle_gamma   90.00
#
_symmetry.space_group_name_H-M   'P 1'
#
loop_
_entity.id
_entity.type
_entity.pdbx_description
1 polymer ?
#
loop_
_entity_poly.entity_id
_entity_poly.type
_entity_poly.pdbx_seq_one_letter_code
_entity_poly.pdbx_strand_id
1 'polypeptide(L)'
;MIAISRLGEGQLLDVKKSGAELYTDYFRTCTVLQGEPPTSDIGDNVPYRMAKLFGHDWQYWNRHFVVQVAGCPLACWYCYVDNLKADLRISVTDLVGQFISMRALASDLNVFHLMGGLPGLYCKEWKEIRAELDKQGCEDVLMLTNVVLLEDAYFRKMPWLYIPERCLVSVCLKGMTKSSFITNTGKDMFSAAMRELPHYIGRENCFFQIFEEDEASTRWIIDLVGEDNIDWLRVKEYEVVKMRSASLVVQLWD
;
A
#
# COMPACT_ATOMS: atom_id res chain seq x y z
N MET A 1 -3.51 16.43 9.98
CA MET A 1 -4.54 16.47 8.92
C MET A 1 -4.00 15.67 7.75
N ILE A 2 -4.77 14.73 7.22
CA ILE A 2 -4.36 13.85 6.13
C ILE A 2 -5.04 14.34 4.85
N ALA A 3 -4.27 14.48 3.77
CA ALA A 3 -4.83 14.80 2.47
C ALA A 3 -5.21 13.51 1.75
N ILE A 4 -6.42 13.49 1.21
CA ILE A 4 -7.06 12.33 0.59
C ILE A 4 -7.46 12.72 -0.83
N SER A 5 -7.27 11.77 -1.74
CA SER A 5 -7.71 11.92 -3.13
C SER A 5 -8.99 11.15 -3.36
N ARG A 6 -9.83 11.66 -4.27
CA ARG A 6 -11.05 10.98 -4.66
C ARG A 6 -10.74 9.65 -5.36
N LEU A 7 -11.62 8.66 -5.22
CA LEU A 7 -11.54 7.42 -5.99
C LEU A 7 -11.78 7.72 -7.48
N GLY A 8 -10.79 7.41 -8.32
CA GLY A 8 -10.89 7.59 -9.78
C GLY A 8 -11.68 6.46 -10.47
N GLU A 9 -12.06 6.66 -11.73
CA GLU A 9 -12.86 5.69 -12.50
C GLU A 9 -12.23 4.30 -12.57
N GLY A 10 -10.92 4.23 -12.84
CA GLY A 10 -10.19 2.95 -12.88
C GLY A 10 -10.22 2.22 -11.53
N GLN A 11 -10.25 2.96 -10.43
CA GLN A 11 -10.33 2.40 -9.08
C GLN A 11 -11.73 1.92 -8.77
N LEU A 12 -12.76 2.65 -9.19
CA LEU A 12 -14.15 2.21 -9.05
C LEU A 12 -14.44 0.93 -9.87
N LEU A 13 -13.78 0.75 -11.01
CA LEU A 13 -13.85 -0.51 -11.76
C LEU A 13 -13.20 -1.67 -10.99
N ASP A 14 -12.04 -1.43 -10.40
CA ASP A 14 -11.33 -2.40 -9.54
C ASP A 14 -12.17 -2.77 -8.30
N VAL A 15 -12.75 -1.78 -7.61
CA VAL A 15 -13.72 -1.96 -6.50
C VAL A 15 -14.84 -2.90 -6.91
N LYS A 16 -15.51 -2.63 -8.03
CA LYS A 16 -16.62 -3.45 -8.52
C LYS A 16 -16.21 -4.89 -8.81
N LYS A 17 -15.01 -5.11 -9.36
CA LYS A 17 -14.48 -6.47 -9.64
C LYS A 17 -14.05 -7.19 -8.36
N SER A 18 -13.49 -6.47 -7.38
CA SER A 18 -13.08 -7.00 -6.08
C SER A 18 -14.24 -7.45 -5.19
N GLY A 19 -15.49 -7.26 -5.62
CA GLY A 19 -16.67 -7.58 -4.82
C GLY A 19 -16.79 -6.68 -3.59
N ALA A 20 -16.18 -5.49 -3.63
CA ALA A 20 -16.26 -4.52 -2.55
C ALA A 20 -17.68 -3.98 -2.43
N GLU A 21 -18.28 -4.16 -1.26
CA GLU A 21 -19.70 -3.92 -1.01
C GLU A 21 -19.98 -2.48 -0.54
N LEU A 22 -18.98 -1.76 -0.04
CA LEU A 22 -19.12 -0.43 0.56
C LEU A 22 -18.05 0.55 0.07
N TYR A 23 -18.49 1.67 -0.52
CA TYR A 23 -17.61 2.78 -0.90
C TYR A 23 -18.34 4.14 -0.85
N THR A 24 -17.56 5.20 -0.71
CA THR A 24 -17.95 6.61 -0.89
C THR A 24 -17.09 7.23 -1.99
N ASP A 25 -17.12 8.56 -2.15
CA ASP A 25 -16.19 9.25 -3.04
C ASP A 25 -14.71 9.13 -2.62
N TYR A 26 -14.43 8.87 -1.34
CA TYR A 26 -13.08 8.97 -0.77
C TYR A 26 -12.58 7.69 -0.07
N PHE A 27 -13.51 6.80 0.29
CA PHE A 27 -13.21 5.62 1.11
C PHE A 27 -13.83 4.39 0.48
N ARG A 28 -13.17 3.24 0.63
CA ARG A 28 -13.71 1.96 0.18
C ARG A 28 -13.35 0.84 1.14
N THR A 29 -14.15 -0.19 1.12
CA THR A 29 -13.73 -1.52 1.57
C THR A 29 -13.11 -2.28 0.41
N CYS A 30 -12.21 -3.23 0.70
CA CYS A 30 -11.64 -4.11 -0.31
C CYS A 30 -11.41 -5.49 0.29
N THR A 31 -11.89 -6.53 -0.38
CA THR A 31 -11.48 -7.91 -0.10
C THR A 31 -10.20 -8.17 -0.87
N VAL A 32 -9.12 -8.56 -0.19
CA VAL A 32 -7.80 -8.75 -0.83
C VAL A 32 -7.76 -10.05 -1.65
N LEU A 33 -8.25 -11.14 -1.08
CA LEU A 33 -8.27 -12.47 -1.68
C LEU A 33 -9.70 -12.94 -1.96
N GLN A 34 -9.97 -13.37 -3.19
CA GLN A 34 -11.26 -13.96 -3.61
C GLN A 34 -11.11 -15.46 -3.83
N GLY A 35 -11.40 -16.28 -2.81
CA GLY A 35 -11.44 -17.75 -2.94
C GLY A 35 -10.39 -18.47 -2.09
N GLU A 36 -9.91 -19.61 -2.59
CA GLU A 36 -8.85 -20.40 -1.94
C GLU A 36 -7.51 -19.66 -1.94
N PRO A 37 -6.58 -20.00 -1.03
CA PRO A 37 -5.23 -19.44 -1.03
C PRO A 37 -4.61 -19.51 -2.42
N PRO A 38 -3.90 -18.47 -2.87
CA PRO A 38 -3.15 -18.57 -4.10
C PRO A 38 -2.22 -19.79 -3.95
N THR A 39 -2.36 -20.78 -4.84
CA THR A 39 -1.56 -22.01 -4.83
C THR A 39 -0.11 -21.78 -5.26
N SER A 40 0.29 -20.52 -5.32
CA SER A 40 1.59 -20.02 -5.72
C SER A 40 1.90 -18.77 -4.91
N ASP A 41 3.18 -18.50 -4.64
CA ASP A 41 3.67 -17.31 -3.90
C ASP A 41 3.48 -15.99 -4.68
N ILE A 42 2.54 -15.97 -5.61
CA ILE A 42 2.24 -14.95 -6.60
C ILE A 42 0.86 -14.39 -6.26
N GLY A 43 0.80 -13.13 -5.81
CA GLY A 43 -0.44 -12.46 -5.39
C GLY A 43 -0.25 -11.65 -4.10
N ASP A 44 -1.22 -10.79 -3.76
CA ASP A 44 -1.20 -10.01 -2.52
C ASP A 44 -1.38 -10.93 -1.29
N ASN A 45 -0.26 -11.38 -0.72
CA ASN A 45 -0.24 -12.35 0.38
C ASN A 45 -0.35 -11.70 1.77
N VAL A 46 -0.73 -10.43 1.82
CA VAL A 46 -0.77 -9.65 3.05
C VAL A 46 -1.66 -10.27 4.14
N PRO A 47 -2.87 -10.82 3.86
CA PRO A 47 -3.69 -11.46 4.89
C PRO A 47 -3.02 -12.67 5.57
N TYR A 48 -2.28 -13.49 4.82
CA TYR A 48 -1.52 -14.62 5.39
C TYR A 48 -0.37 -14.15 6.27
N ARG A 49 0.32 -13.09 5.85
CA ARG A 49 1.37 -12.48 6.67
C ARG A 49 0.81 -11.94 7.97
N MET A 50 -0.34 -11.27 7.91
CA MET A 50 -1.02 -10.78 9.11
C MET A 50 -1.41 -11.93 10.04
N ALA A 51 -1.92 -13.04 9.51
CA ALA A 51 -2.22 -14.24 10.28
C ALA A 51 -0.98 -14.81 11.01
N LYS A 52 0.16 -14.91 10.32
CA LYS A 52 1.43 -15.39 10.90
C LYS A 52 1.95 -14.48 12.02
N LEU A 53 1.84 -13.16 11.85
CA LEU A 53 2.43 -12.16 12.76
C LEU A 53 1.52 -11.77 13.92
N PHE A 54 0.21 -11.72 13.70
CA PHE A 54 -0.74 -11.15 14.66
C PHE A 54 -1.80 -12.17 15.13
N GLY A 55 -1.69 -13.44 14.71
CA GLY A 55 -2.68 -14.47 14.99
C GLY A 55 -3.93 -14.32 14.13
N HIS A 56 -4.97 -15.11 14.43
CA HIS A 56 -6.17 -15.28 13.60
C HIS A 56 -5.91 -15.93 12.22
N ASP A 57 -6.98 -16.41 11.60
CA ASP A 57 -6.93 -16.95 10.23
C ASP A 57 -6.90 -15.82 9.20
N TRP A 58 -6.41 -16.07 7.99
CA TRP A 58 -6.22 -15.03 6.95
C TRP A 58 -7.53 -14.33 6.56
N GLN A 59 -8.67 -15.01 6.65
CA GLN A 59 -10.00 -14.47 6.37
C GLN A 59 -10.34 -13.34 7.34
N TYR A 60 -9.85 -13.40 8.59
CA TYR A 60 -10.05 -12.33 9.57
C TYR A 60 -9.41 -11.02 9.12
N TRP A 61 -8.28 -11.11 8.39
CA TRP A 61 -7.52 -9.97 7.88
C TRP A 61 -7.88 -9.57 6.44
N ASN A 62 -8.73 -10.34 5.77
CA ASN A 62 -8.89 -10.25 4.32
C ASN A 62 -9.63 -8.99 3.84
N ARG A 63 -10.45 -8.37 4.70
CA ARG A 63 -11.24 -7.18 4.35
C ARG A 63 -10.62 -5.92 4.94
N HIS A 64 -10.20 -5.02 4.06
CA HIS A 64 -9.51 -3.78 4.41
C HIS A 64 -10.41 -2.56 4.23
N PHE A 65 -10.29 -1.58 5.12
CA PHE A 65 -10.73 -0.21 4.91
C PHE A 65 -9.59 0.56 4.25
N VAL A 66 -9.77 0.93 2.99
CA VAL A 66 -8.71 1.55 2.19
C VAL A 66 -8.93 3.05 2.13
N VAL A 67 -7.92 3.79 2.59
CA VAL A 67 -7.83 5.24 2.53
C VAL A 67 -6.78 5.60 1.49
N GLN A 68 -7.20 6.35 0.47
CA GLN A 68 -6.33 6.84 -0.57
C GLN A 68 -5.70 8.18 -0.21
N VAL A 69 -4.46 8.16 0.23
CA VAL A 69 -3.80 9.43 0.54
C VAL A 69 -3.33 10.15 -0.73
N ALA A 70 -3.30 11.47 -0.66
CA ALA A 70 -2.77 12.32 -1.70
C ALA A 70 -1.25 12.51 -1.58
N GLY A 71 -0.61 12.80 -2.71
CA GLY A 71 0.80 13.11 -2.85
C GLY A 71 1.62 11.88 -3.22
N CYS A 72 2.23 11.87 -4.40
CA CYS A 72 3.30 10.95 -4.77
C CYS A 72 4.17 11.62 -5.84
N PRO A 73 5.51 11.69 -5.67
CA PRO A 73 6.38 12.34 -6.65
C PRO A 73 6.73 11.44 -7.85
N LEU A 74 6.25 10.19 -7.85
CA LEU A 74 6.62 9.18 -8.84
C LEU A 74 5.60 9.15 -9.99
N ALA A 75 6.08 8.91 -11.20
CA ALA A 75 5.27 8.76 -12.41
C ALA A 75 5.19 7.28 -12.80
N CYS A 76 4.77 6.44 -11.86
CA CYS A 76 4.75 5.00 -12.11
C CYS A 76 3.72 4.65 -13.19
N TRP A 77 4.15 4.03 -14.28
CA TRP A 77 3.29 3.72 -15.44
C TRP A 77 2.10 2.81 -15.05
N TYR A 78 2.28 1.97 -14.04
CA TYR A 78 1.26 1.07 -13.50
C TYR A 78 0.39 1.66 -12.37
N CYS A 79 0.70 2.87 -11.88
CA CYS A 79 -0.07 3.48 -10.80
C CYS A 79 -1.39 4.05 -11.33
N TYR A 80 -2.51 3.44 -10.94
CA TYR A 80 -3.86 3.87 -11.34
C TYR A 80 -4.58 4.75 -10.34
N VAL A 81 -3.88 5.09 -9.27
CA VAL A 81 -4.36 5.96 -8.22
C VAL A 81 -4.15 7.40 -8.69
N ASP A 82 -5.24 8.14 -8.92
CA ASP A 82 -5.17 9.58 -9.17
C ASP A 82 -4.99 10.31 -7.84
N ASN A 83 -3.74 10.34 -7.37
CA ASN A 83 -3.39 10.83 -6.04
C ASN A 83 -2.55 12.12 -6.05
N LEU A 84 -2.31 12.72 -7.22
CA LEU A 84 -1.51 13.94 -7.29
C LEU A 84 -2.24 15.14 -6.67
N LYS A 85 -3.59 15.08 -6.64
CA LYS A 85 -4.45 16.12 -6.09
C LYS A 85 -5.02 15.72 -4.74
N ALA A 86 -4.97 16.65 -3.79
CA ALA A 86 -5.74 16.57 -2.56
C ALA A 86 -7.15 17.11 -2.80
N ASP A 87 -8.15 16.24 -2.79
CA ASP A 87 -9.57 16.64 -2.93
C ASP A 87 -10.22 16.87 -1.57
N LEU A 88 -9.73 16.18 -0.53
CA LEU A 88 -10.19 16.30 0.84
C LEU A 88 -9.00 16.43 1.80
N ARG A 89 -9.12 17.27 2.82
CA ARG A 89 -8.24 17.25 3.99
C ARG A 89 -9.07 16.87 5.20
N ILE A 90 -8.74 15.76 5.84
CA ILE A 90 -9.50 15.21 6.95
C ILE A 90 -8.66 15.17 8.24
N SER A 91 -9.30 15.33 9.40
CA SER A 91 -8.66 15.11 10.69
C SER A 91 -8.51 13.61 10.96
N VAL A 92 -7.60 13.23 11.88
CA VAL A 92 -7.46 11.83 12.28
C VAL A 92 -8.74 11.31 12.93
N THR A 93 -9.35 12.11 13.79
CA THR A 93 -10.62 11.78 14.46
C THR A 93 -11.74 11.52 13.46
N ASP A 94 -11.92 12.41 12.48
CA ASP A 94 -12.97 12.23 11.46
C ASP A 94 -12.69 11.01 10.59
N LEU A 95 -11.42 10.79 10.22
CA LEU A 95 -11.02 9.63 9.42
C LEU A 95 -11.30 8.30 10.13
N VAL A 96 -10.96 8.20 11.42
CA VAL A 96 -11.28 7.02 12.23
C VAL A 96 -12.80 6.89 12.40
N GLY A 97 -13.54 8.00 12.53
CA GLY A 97 -15.01 7.99 12.52
C GLY A 97 -15.62 7.39 11.25
N GLN A 98 -15.02 7.66 10.08
CA GLN A 98 -15.44 7.04 8.81
C GLN A 98 -15.19 5.52 8.82
N PHE A 99 -14.03 5.09 9.32
CA PHE A 99 -13.73 3.66 9.50
C PHE A 99 -14.76 2.97 10.39
N ILE A 100 -15.06 3.53 11.57
CA ILE A 100 -16.03 2.96 12.53
C ILE A 100 -17.42 2.86 11.87
N SER A 101 -17.82 3.89 11.14
CA SER A 101 -19.11 3.90 10.44
C SER A 101 -19.19 2.81 9.38
N MET A 102 -18.11 2.56 8.62
CA MET A 102 -18.07 1.44 7.67
C MET A 102 -18.00 0.09 8.35
N ARG A 103 -17.24 -0.03 9.44
CA ARG A 103 -17.12 -1.26 10.23
C ARG A 103 -18.44 -1.69 10.85
N ALA A 104 -19.31 -0.74 11.23
CA ALA A 104 -20.66 -1.05 11.69
C ALA A 104 -21.54 -1.72 10.61
N LEU A 105 -21.19 -1.55 9.32
CA LEU A 105 -21.87 -2.18 8.18
C LEU A 105 -21.17 -3.46 7.71
N ALA A 106 -19.89 -3.63 8.04
CA ALA A 106 -19.06 -4.78 7.70
C ALA A 106 -18.20 -5.17 8.91
N SER A 107 -18.74 -6.05 9.76
CA SER A 107 -18.14 -6.41 11.04
C SER A 107 -16.79 -7.13 10.93
N ASP A 108 -16.45 -7.64 9.74
CA ASP A 108 -15.19 -8.29 9.39
C ASP A 108 -14.10 -7.30 8.91
N LEU A 109 -14.37 -6.00 8.99
CA LEU A 109 -13.43 -4.94 8.63
C LEU A 109 -12.38 -4.73 9.73
N ASN A 110 -11.31 -5.53 9.69
CA ASN A 110 -10.28 -5.58 10.76
C ASN A 110 -8.94 -4.94 10.36
N VAL A 111 -8.83 -4.37 9.16
CA VAL A 111 -7.61 -3.70 8.71
C VAL A 111 -7.91 -2.26 8.30
N PHE A 112 -7.20 -1.31 8.92
CA PHE A 112 -7.18 0.09 8.52
C PHE A 112 -5.97 0.33 7.60
N HIS A 113 -6.21 0.52 6.31
CA HIS A 113 -5.16 0.54 5.29
C HIS A 113 -4.98 1.94 4.68
N LEU A 114 -3.87 2.59 5.00
CA LEU A 114 -3.41 3.76 4.26
C LEU A 114 -2.68 3.32 2.98
N MET A 115 -3.32 3.53 1.84
CA MET A 115 -2.84 3.11 0.51
C MET A 115 -2.89 4.30 -0.47
N GLY A 116 -2.35 4.11 -1.67
CA GLY A 116 -2.31 5.15 -2.69
C GLY A 116 -1.40 6.31 -2.29
N GLY A 117 -1.06 7.16 -3.25
CA GLY A 117 -0.15 8.28 -3.01
C GLY A 117 1.18 7.82 -2.43
N LEU A 118 1.52 8.43 -1.30
CA LEU A 118 2.72 8.18 -0.53
C LEU A 118 2.35 8.22 0.96
N PRO A 119 1.85 7.10 1.53
CA PRO A 119 1.36 7.06 2.92
C PRO A 119 2.41 7.49 3.95
N GLY A 120 3.68 7.22 3.68
CA GLY A 120 4.81 7.66 4.52
C GLY A 120 4.93 9.18 4.71
N LEU A 121 4.28 10.02 3.88
CA LEU A 121 4.22 11.47 4.12
C LEU A 121 3.50 11.85 5.43
N TYR A 122 2.55 11.02 5.81
CA TYR A 122 1.67 11.18 6.96
C TYR A 122 2.15 10.34 8.14
N CYS A 123 3.45 10.03 8.20
CA CYS A 123 3.99 9.14 9.20
C CYS A 123 3.76 9.62 10.64
N LYS A 124 3.68 10.93 10.87
CA LYS A 124 3.37 11.48 12.19
C LYS A 124 1.94 11.12 12.62
N GLU A 125 1.01 11.21 11.68
CA GLU A 125 -0.40 10.88 11.87
C GLU A 125 -0.64 9.38 12.09
N TRP A 126 0.28 8.48 11.72
CA TRP A 126 0.15 7.04 11.98
C TRP A 126 -0.03 6.72 13.47
N LYS A 127 0.76 7.37 14.34
CA LYS A 127 0.63 7.23 15.80
C LYS A 127 -0.70 7.81 16.30
N GLU A 128 -1.13 8.91 15.72
CA GLU A 128 -2.41 9.55 16.05
C GLU A 128 -3.59 8.65 15.66
N ILE A 129 -3.54 8.02 14.48
CA ILE A 129 -4.57 7.07 14.01
C ILE A 129 -4.64 5.88 14.97
N ARG A 130 -3.50 5.28 15.32
CA ARG A 130 -3.47 4.15 16.26
C ARG A 130 -4.08 4.54 17.60
N ALA A 131 -3.67 5.68 18.16
CA ALA A 131 -4.18 6.17 19.43
C ALA A 131 -5.70 6.46 19.38
N GLU A 132 -6.21 7.00 18.28
CA GLU A 132 -7.64 7.23 18.13
C GLU A 132 -8.42 5.93 17.93
N LEU A 133 -7.89 4.94 17.20
CA LEU A 133 -8.50 3.61 17.12
C LEU A 133 -8.60 2.95 18.50
N ASP A 134 -7.53 3.02 19.31
CA ASP A 134 -7.51 2.45 20.67
C ASP A 134 -8.53 3.15 21.57
N LYS A 135 -8.63 4.48 21.49
CA LYS A 135 -9.63 5.27 22.20
C LYS A 135 -11.07 4.87 21.85
N GLN A 136 -11.30 4.34 20.66
CA GLN A 136 -12.60 3.89 20.16
C GLN A 136 -12.84 2.38 20.38
N GLY A 137 -11.99 1.71 21.15
CA GLY A 137 -12.12 0.27 21.43
C GLY A 137 -11.86 -0.62 20.22
N CYS A 138 -11.01 -0.18 19.29
CA CYS A 138 -10.60 -0.93 18.11
C CYS A 138 -9.22 -1.59 18.32
N GLU A 139 -8.98 -2.18 19.49
CA GLU A 139 -7.77 -2.95 19.82
C GLU A 139 -7.77 -4.32 19.15
N ASP A 140 -8.63 -4.60 18.19
CA ASP A 140 -8.59 -5.80 17.35
C ASP A 140 -8.21 -5.45 15.90
N VAL A 141 -8.20 -4.16 15.56
CA VAL A 141 -7.86 -3.66 14.23
C VAL A 141 -6.34 -3.56 14.05
N LEU A 142 -5.85 -3.95 12.88
CA LEU A 142 -4.46 -3.75 12.46
C LEU A 142 -4.35 -2.56 11.51
N MET A 143 -3.31 -1.74 11.66
CA MET A 143 -3.02 -0.69 10.68
C MET A 143 -2.06 -1.22 9.60
N LEU A 144 -2.39 -1.05 8.33
CA LEU A 144 -1.51 -1.33 7.20
C LEU A 144 -1.15 -0.02 6.50
N THR A 145 0.13 0.17 6.17
CA THR A 145 0.58 1.34 5.42
C THR A 145 1.70 0.96 4.46
N ASN A 146 2.05 1.87 3.56
CA ASN A 146 3.07 1.66 2.55
C ASN A 146 4.12 2.78 2.58
N VAL A 147 5.37 2.42 2.31
CA VAL A 147 6.47 3.35 2.05
C VAL A 147 7.10 3.05 0.69
N VAL A 148 7.69 4.06 0.04
CA VAL A 148 8.41 3.88 -1.24
C VAL A 148 9.89 4.25 -1.15
N LEU A 149 10.39 4.40 0.07
CA LEU A 149 11.80 4.68 0.40
C LEU A 149 12.29 6.05 -0.10
N LEU A 150 11.40 7.00 -0.34
CA LEU A 150 11.76 8.32 -0.86
C LEU A 150 11.16 9.46 -0.04
N GLU A 151 10.55 9.12 1.10
CA GLU A 151 9.90 10.03 2.00
C GLU A 151 10.87 11.05 2.60
N ASP A 152 12.09 10.65 2.96
CA ASP A 152 13.09 11.58 3.48
C ASP A 152 13.70 12.38 2.35
N ALA A 153 14.07 11.69 1.26
CA ALA A 153 14.71 12.32 0.11
C ALA A 153 13.89 13.47 -0.49
N TYR A 154 12.57 13.30 -0.65
CA TYR A 154 11.70 14.35 -1.19
C TYR A 154 11.13 15.29 -0.13
N PHE A 155 10.75 14.77 1.04
CA PHE A 155 9.86 15.49 1.94
C PHE A 155 10.40 15.65 3.36
N ARG A 156 11.63 15.17 3.64
CA ARG A 156 12.23 15.17 4.98
C ARG A 156 11.34 14.46 6.00
N LYS A 157 10.64 13.42 5.56
CA LYS A 157 9.81 12.55 6.39
C LYS A 157 10.56 11.25 6.62
N MET A 158 10.59 10.77 7.86
CA MET A 158 11.32 9.58 8.24
C MET A 158 10.36 8.54 8.83
N PRO A 159 9.59 7.80 8.00
CA PRO A 159 8.49 6.99 8.48
C PRO A 159 8.88 5.92 9.50
N TRP A 160 10.10 5.39 9.39
CA TRP A 160 10.68 4.40 10.31
C TRP A 160 10.79 4.84 11.78
N LEU A 161 10.67 6.14 12.06
CA LEU A 161 10.64 6.69 13.43
C LEU A 161 9.22 6.74 14.03
N TYR A 162 8.19 6.50 13.21
CA TYR A 162 6.80 6.71 13.58
C TYR A 162 5.91 5.48 13.47
N ILE A 163 6.45 4.31 13.15
CA ILE A 163 5.68 3.07 13.09
C ILE A 163 5.15 2.75 14.51
N PRO A 164 3.82 2.76 14.75
CA PRO A 164 3.27 2.41 16.05
C PRO A 164 3.20 0.89 16.22
N GLU A 165 2.84 0.44 17.44
CA GLU A 165 2.44 -0.94 17.65
C GLU A 165 1.24 -1.31 16.78
N ARG A 166 1.14 -2.59 16.41
CA ARG A 166 0.05 -3.12 15.56
C ARG A 166 -0.10 -2.36 14.25
N CYS A 167 1.04 -2.05 13.65
CA CYS A 167 1.14 -1.50 12.32
C CYS A 167 2.05 -2.39 11.48
N LEU A 168 1.55 -2.86 10.36
CA LEU A 168 2.32 -3.53 9.32
C LEU A 168 2.69 -2.50 8.25
N VAL A 169 3.97 -2.47 7.86
CA VAL A 169 4.49 -1.57 6.82
C VAL A 169 4.91 -2.38 5.61
N SER A 170 4.29 -2.09 4.48
CA SER A 170 4.73 -2.56 3.17
C SER A 170 5.80 -1.63 2.60
N VAL A 171 6.99 -2.15 2.37
CA VAL A 171 8.13 -1.44 1.80
C VAL A 171 8.18 -1.72 0.30
N CYS A 172 7.77 -0.76 -0.52
CA CYS A 172 7.74 -0.94 -1.98
C CYS A 172 9.05 -0.46 -2.59
N LEU A 173 9.91 -1.39 -3.05
CA LEU A 173 11.24 -1.05 -3.60
C LEU A 173 11.18 -0.32 -4.95
N LYS A 174 10.06 -0.45 -5.69
CA LYS A 174 9.83 0.10 -7.04
C LYS A 174 10.79 -0.40 -8.13
N GLY A 175 11.93 -1.01 -7.80
CA GLY A 175 12.83 -1.69 -8.71
C GLY A 175 14.07 -2.21 -7.97
N MET A 176 14.64 -3.30 -8.47
CA MET A 176 15.81 -3.98 -7.88
C MET A 176 17.14 -3.44 -8.38
N THR A 177 17.13 -2.72 -9.50
CA THR A 177 18.30 -2.08 -10.08
C THR A 177 18.01 -0.61 -10.34
N LYS A 178 19.06 0.20 -10.54
CA LYS A 178 18.88 1.60 -10.98
C LYS A 178 18.04 1.69 -12.25
N SER A 179 18.27 0.78 -13.21
CA SER A 179 17.55 0.76 -14.48
C SER A 179 16.07 0.43 -14.28
N SER A 180 15.76 -0.64 -13.56
CA SER A 180 14.36 -1.03 -13.33
C SER A 180 13.61 -0.01 -12.48
N PHE A 181 14.27 0.61 -11.49
CA PHE A 181 13.69 1.70 -10.71
C PHE A 181 13.31 2.89 -11.59
N ILE A 182 14.19 3.34 -12.49
CA ILE A 182 13.91 4.45 -13.41
C ILE A 182 12.75 4.09 -14.33
N THR A 183 12.77 2.90 -14.93
CA THR A 183 11.70 2.40 -15.80
C THR A 183 10.35 2.40 -15.07
N ASN A 184 10.34 1.98 -13.81
CA ASN A 184 9.11 1.82 -13.05
C ASN A 184 8.58 3.12 -12.44
N THR A 185 9.43 4.11 -12.20
CA THR A 185 9.05 5.34 -11.46
C THR A 185 9.16 6.62 -12.28
N GLY A 186 9.90 6.59 -13.39
CA GLY A 186 10.28 7.77 -14.16
C GLY A 186 11.30 8.68 -13.47
N LYS A 187 12.00 8.21 -12.41
CA LYS A 187 12.94 9.01 -11.60
C LYS A 187 14.27 8.32 -11.38
N ASP A 188 15.38 9.05 -11.54
CA ASP A 188 16.73 8.59 -11.17
C ASP A 188 17.01 8.83 -9.69
N MET A 189 16.38 8.01 -8.83
CA MET A 189 16.48 8.13 -7.38
C MET A 189 16.74 6.82 -6.65
N PHE A 190 17.16 5.78 -7.36
CA PHE A 190 17.46 4.47 -6.79
C PHE A 190 18.45 4.56 -5.61
N SER A 191 19.55 5.31 -5.75
CA SER A 191 20.52 5.47 -4.66
C SER A 191 19.98 6.23 -3.45
N ALA A 192 18.96 7.07 -3.62
CA ALA A 192 18.26 7.68 -2.49
C ALA A 192 17.37 6.66 -1.80
N ALA A 193 16.62 5.87 -2.57
CA ALA A 193 15.78 4.79 -2.05
C ALA A 193 16.57 3.77 -1.23
N MET A 194 17.72 3.35 -1.74
CA MET A 194 18.57 2.37 -1.05
C MET A 194 19.20 2.90 0.25
N ARG A 195 19.23 4.23 0.49
CA ARG A 195 19.66 4.78 1.79
C ARG A 195 18.60 4.65 2.87
N GLU A 196 17.33 4.63 2.51
CA GLU A 196 16.23 4.45 3.48
C GLU A 196 15.99 2.97 3.80
N LEU A 197 16.29 2.06 2.87
CA LEU A 197 16.06 0.62 3.00
C LEU A 197 16.58 -0.01 4.32
N PRO A 198 17.82 0.27 4.80
CA PRO A 198 18.34 -0.32 6.04
C PRO A 198 17.51 -0.03 7.29
N HIS A 199 16.68 1.02 7.28
CA HIS A 199 15.84 1.34 8.42
C HIS A 199 14.66 0.37 8.60
N TYR A 200 14.34 -0.45 7.60
CA TYR A 200 13.22 -1.39 7.61
C TYR A 200 13.65 -2.85 7.70
N ILE A 201 14.90 -3.18 7.35
CA ILE A 201 15.43 -4.54 7.39
C ILE A 201 15.45 -5.05 8.83
N GLY A 202 15.00 -6.29 9.03
CA GLY A 202 14.97 -6.97 10.33
C GLY A 202 13.85 -6.50 11.27
N ARG A 203 12.97 -5.60 10.84
CA ARG A 203 11.77 -5.24 11.60
C ARG A 203 10.67 -6.27 11.36
N GLU A 204 10.16 -6.86 12.44
CA GLU A 204 9.12 -7.90 12.38
C GLU A 204 7.83 -7.43 11.70
N ASN A 205 7.55 -6.13 11.76
CA ASN A 205 6.35 -5.52 11.21
C ASN A 205 6.57 -4.83 9.86
N CYS A 206 7.64 -5.19 9.14
CA CYS A 206 7.91 -4.74 7.80
C CYS A 206 7.98 -5.92 6.84
N PHE A 207 7.48 -5.74 5.62
CA PHE A 207 7.67 -6.68 4.53
C PHE A 207 7.92 -5.93 3.23
N PHE A 208 8.47 -6.61 2.23
CA PHE A 208 9.03 -5.98 1.05
C PHE A 208 8.25 -6.36 -0.19
N GLN A 209 7.62 -5.36 -0.82
CA GLN A 209 6.99 -5.52 -2.11
C GLN A 209 8.00 -5.29 -3.21
N ILE A 210 8.26 -6.34 -3.97
CA ILE A 210 9.20 -6.31 -5.11
C ILE A 210 8.48 -6.67 -6.39
N PHE A 211 8.93 -6.04 -7.47
CA PHE A 211 8.47 -6.33 -8.80
C PHE A 211 9.22 -7.57 -9.28
N GLU A 212 8.51 -8.56 -9.81
CA GLU A 212 9.17 -9.75 -10.35
C GLU A 212 10.11 -9.35 -11.50
N GLU A 213 11.40 -9.52 -11.25
CA GLU A 213 12.50 -9.35 -12.20
C GLU A 213 13.18 -10.72 -12.39
N ASP A 214 14.26 -10.78 -13.17
CA ASP A 214 15.03 -12.01 -13.30
C ASP A 214 15.67 -12.42 -11.96
N GLU A 215 15.90 -13.73 -11.78
CA GLU A 215 16.42 -14.32 -10.53
C GLU A 215 17.74 -13.68 -10.07
N ALA A 216 18.61 -13.28 -11.01
CA ALA A 216 19.88 -12.66 -10.66
C ALA A 216 19.69 -11.27 -10.04
N SER A 217 18.71 -10.50 -10.55
CA SER A 217 18.35 -9.18 -10.02
C SER A 217 17.68 -9.23 -8.65
N THR A 218 17.05 -10.35 -8.28
CA THR A 218 16.28 -10.49 -7.03
C THR A 218 17.04 -11.21 -5.92
N ARG A 219 18.07 -11.99 -6.23
CA ARG A 219 18.84 -12.76 -5.24
C ARG A 219 19.37 -11.93 -4.07
N TRP A 220 19.90 -10.74 -4.34
CA TRP A 220 20.51 -9.93 -3.29
C TRP A 220 19.50 -9.43 -2.25
N ILE A 221 18.24 -9.17 -2.62
CA ILE A 221 17.22 -8.78 -1.62
C ILE A 221 16.74 -9.97 -0.84
N ILE A 222 16.61 -11.14 -1.49
CA ILE A 222 16.26 -12.39 -0.81
C ILE A 222 17.32 -12.69 0.26
N ASP A 223 18.59 -12.60 -0.08
CA ASP A 223 19.70 -12.80 0.87
C ASP A 223 19.68 -11.76 2.00
N LEU A 224 19.18 -10.54 1.74
CA LEU A 224 19.19 -9.43 2.69
C LEU A 224 17.99 -9.42 3.65
N VAL A 225 16.79 -9.75 3.17
CA VAL A 225 15.55 -9.64 3.94
C VAL A 225 14.89 -10.99 4.24
N GLY A 226 15.30 -12.06 3.56
CA GLY A 226 14.68 -13.37 3.62
C GLY A 226 13.45 -13.47 2.72
N GLU A 227 13.30 -14.60 2.04
CA GLU A 227 12.20 -14.88 1.11
C GLU A 227 10.82 -14.76 1.78
N ASP A 228 10.70 -15.23 3.02
CA ASP A 228 9.52 -15.11 3.88
C ASP A 228 9.05 -13.67 4.13
N ASN A 229 9.89 -12.66 3.87
CA ASN A 229 9.57 -11.25 4.05
C ASN A 229 9.25 -10.51 2.75
N ILE A 230 9.19 -11.23 1.64
CA ILE A 230 8.94 -10.69 0.32
C ILE A 230 7.48 -10.94 -0.11
N ASP A 231 6.93 -9.98 -0.83
CA ASP A 231 5.64 -10.05 -1.51
C ASP A 231 5.88 -9.72 -3.00
N TRP A 232 5.62 -10.69 -3.87
CA TRP A 232 5.97 -10.62 -5.30
C TRP A 232 4.85 -9.99 -6.12
N LEU A 233 5.10 -8.79 -6.66
CA LEU A 233 4.14 -8.06 -7.48
C LEU A 233 4.30 -8.35 -8.97
N ARG A 234 3.27 -8.94 -9.58
CA ARG A 234 3.14 -9.16 -11.03
C ARG A 234 2.26 -8.10 -11.69
N VAL A 235 2.89 -7.02 -12.13
CA VAL A 235 2.17 -5.85 -12.67
C VAL A 235 1.47 -6.11 -14.00
N LYS A 236 1.95 -7.08 -14.79
CA LYS A 236 1.43 -7.38 -16.14
C LYS A 236 -0.04 -7.83 -16.15
N GLU A 237 -0.58 -8.20 -15.00
CA GLU A 237 -1.95 -8.70 -14.87
C GLU A 237 -2.96 -7.61 -14.45
N TYR A 238 -2.48 -6.44 -14.02
CA TYR A 238 -3.38 -5.36 -13.58
C TYR A 238 -4.15 -4.80 -14.77
N GLU A 239 -5.47 -4.77 -14.67
CA GLU A 239 -6.37 -4.26 -15.72
C GLU A 239 -6.02 -2.83 -16.14
N VAL A 240 -5.52 -2.02 -15.22
CA VAL A 240 -5.14 -0.65 -15.52
C VAL A 240 -3.87 -0.53 -16.35
N VAL A 241 -2.96 -1.51 -16.24
CA VAL A 241 -1.81 -1.64 -17.13
C VAL A 241 -2.31 -1.99 -18.53
N LYS A 242 -3.29 -2.88 -18.63
CA LYS A 242 -3.94 -3.20 -19.91
C LYS A 242 -4.62 -1.95 -20.50
N MET A 243 -5.35 -1.18 -19.69
CA MET A 243 -5.98 0.08 -20.12
C MET A 243 -4.96 1.14 -20.57
N ARG A 244 -3.87 1.33 -19.82
CA ARG A 244 -2.84 2.32 -20.16
C ARG A 244 -1.96 1.89 -21.34
N SER A 245 -1.69 0.60 -21.48
CA SER A 245 -1.01 0.07 -22.66
C SER A 245 -1.85 0.24 -23.92
N ALA A 246 -3.18 0.12 -23.83
CA ALA A 246 -4.09 0.44 -24.92
C ALA A 246 -4.14 1.95 -25.27
N SER A 247 -4.01 2.84 -24.28
CA SER A 247 -3.93 4.29 -24.53
C SER A 247 -2.54 4.78 -24.97
N LEU A 248 -1.46 4.08 -24.59
CA LEU A 248 -0.09 4.38 -25.02
C LEU A 248 0.16 4.00 -26.50
N VAL A 249 -0.66 3.13 -27.08
CA VAL A 249 -0.69 2.89 -28.54
C VAL A 249 -1.20 4.14 -29.30
N VAL A 250 -1.82 5.10 -28.62
CA VAL A 250 -2.34 6.34 -29.23
C VAL A 250 -1.45 7.57 -28.96
N GLN A 251 -0.41 7.49 -28.11
CA GLN A 251 0.41 8.65 -27.74
C GLN A 251 1.93 8.40 -27.74
N LEU A 252 2.43 7.57 -28.65
CA LEU A 252 3.87 7.44 -28.91
C LEU A 252 4.34 8.09 -30.22
N TRP A 253 3.51 8.94 -30.84
CA TRP A 253 3.90 9.80 -31.96
C TRP A 253 3.08 11.09 -31.96
N ASP A 254 3.43 12.02 -31.07
CA ASP A 254 3.32 13.46 -31.28
C ASP A 254 4.36 14.18 -30.41
#